data_AF-A0A7C5V873-F1
#
_entry.id   AF-A0A7C5V873-F1
#
_cell.length_a   1.000
_cell.length_b   1.000
_cell.length_c   1.000
_cell.angle_alpha   90.00
_cell.angle_beta   90.00
_cell.angle_gamma   90.00
#
_symmetry.space_group_name_H-M   'P 1'
#
loop_
_entity.id
_entity.type
_entity.pdbx_description
1 polymer ?
#
loop_
_entity_poly.entity_id
_entity_poly.type
_entity_poly.pdbx_seq_one_letter_code
_entity_poly.pdbx_strand_id
1 'polypeptide(L)'
;MPNKKSAKKRVKQNKRNELRNRAAKSAMKTAIKKTLTLLTVGEKEAAVEKCRETQALIARTWKRGIIHKNKARRLQSRLMKKVARAQG
;
A
#
# COMPACT_ATOMS: atom_id res chain seq x y z
N MET A 1 -10.63 -8.79 30.11
CA MET A 1 -9.40 -9.61 30.05
C MET A 1 -9.73 -10.94 29.37
N PRO A 2 -8.82 -11.61 28.63
CA PRO A 2 -9.12 -12.91 28.03
C PRO A 2 -9.20 -13.99 29.13
N ASN A 3 -10.39 -14.56 29.34
CA ASN A 3 -10.61 -15.55 30.41
C ASN A 3 -10.12 -16.97 30.03
N LYS A 4 -9.88 -17.24 28.73
CA LYS A 4 -9.38 -18.52 28.21
C LYS A 4 -7.92 -18.39 27.75
N LYS A 5 -7.10 -19.43 27.99
CA LYS A 5 -5.68 -19.48 27.56
C LYS A 5 -5.51 -19.24 26.05
N SER A 6 -6.40 -19.83 25.24
CA SER A 6 -6.43 -19.64 23.78
C SER A 6 -6.69 -18.17 23.39
N ALA A 7 -7.59 -17.49 24.08
CA ALA A 7 -7.90 -16.08 23.84
C ALA A 7 -6.70 -15.17 24.19
N LYS A 8 -5.99 -15.42 25.30
CA LYS A 8 -4.76 -14.69 25.66
C LYS A 8 -3.69 -14.83 24.58
N LYS A 9 -3.53 -16.04 23.99
CA LYS A 9 -2.62 -16.28 22.86
C LYS A 9 -3.05 -15.50 21.61
N ARG A 10 -4.35 -15.48 21.28
CA ARG A 10 -4.88 -14.72 20.13
C ARG A 10 -4.62 -13.22 20.26
N VAL A 11 -4.80 -12.62 21.45
CA VAL A 11 -4.49 -11.20 21.67
C VAL A 11 -3.01 -10.88 21.35
N LYS A 12 -2.07 -11.70 21.83
CA LYS A 12 -0.64 -11.51 21.53
C LYS A 12 -0.34 -11.62 20.03
N GLN A 13 -0.92 -12.63 19.36
CA GLN A 13 -0.75 -12.82 17.91
C GLN A 13 -1.34 -11.66 17.11
N ASN A 14 -2.52 -11.20 17.48
CA ASN A 14 -3.21 -10.10 16.82
C ASN A 14 -2.39 -8.81 16.91
N LYS A 15 -1.87 -8.45 18.09
CA LYS A 15 -1.02 -7.26 18.25
C LYS A 15 0.21 -7.28 17.34
N ARG A 16 0.90 -8.43 17.25
CA ARG A 16 2.05 -8.60 16.34
C ARG A 16 1.64 -8.43 14.87
N ASN A 17 0.55 -9.10 14.47
CA ASN A 17 0.07 -9.05 13.09
C ASN A 17 -0.42 -7.64 12.71
N GLU A 18 -1.06 -6.94 13.65
CA GLU A 18 -1.53 -5.57 13.48
C GLU A 18 -0.36 -4.61 13.21
N LEU A 19 0.71 -4.67 14.01
CA LEU A 19 1.91 -3.84 13.81
C LEU A 19 2.52 -4.04 12.42
N ARG A 20 2.71 -5.30 12.01
CA ARG A 20 3.21 -5.66 10.67
C ARG A 20 2.29 -5.12 9.55
N ASN A 21 0.98 -5.29 9.71
CA ASN A 21 0.00 -4.86 8.72
C ASN A 21 -0.09 -3.33 8.64
N ARG A 22 0.03 -2.64 9.78
CA ARG A 22 0.04 -1.18 9.87
C ARG A 22 1.27 -0.58 9.17
N ALA A 23 2.46 -1.14 9.40
CA ALA A 23 3.68 -0.73 8.73
C ALA A 23 3.58 -0.92 7.20
N ALA A 24 3.11 -2.07 6.74
CA ALA A 24 2.94 -2.32 5.31
C ALA A 24 1.90 -1.40 4.65
N LYS A 25 0.76 -1.16 5.32
CA LYS A 25 -0.29 -0.25 4.82
C LYS A 25 0.18 1.20 4.79
N SER A 26 0.92 1.65 5.80
CA SER A 26 1.45 3.03 5.84
C SER A 26 2.49 3.25 4.75
N ALA A 27 3.47 2.36 4.59
CA ALA A 27 4.45 2.42 3.50
C ALA A 27 3.75 2.51 2.11
N MET A 28 2.73 1.68 1.89
CA MET A 28 1.92 1.73 0.66
C MET A 28 1.24 3.07 0.44
N LYS A 29 0.56 3.61 1.47
CA LYS A 29 -0.11 4.91 1.38
C LYS A 29 0.90 6.04 1.14
N THR A 30 2.05 6.01 1.79
CA THR A 30 3.11 7.01 1.62
C THR A 30 3.68 6.98 0.20
N ALA A 31 3.96 5.81 -0.36
CA ALA A 31 4.45 5.70 -1.74
C ALA A 31 3.44 6.26 -2.76
N ILE A 32 2.15 5.96 -2.58
CA ILE A 32 1.07 6.52 -3.40
C ILE A 32 1.03 8.05 -3.26
N LYS A 33 1.09 8.58 -2.03
CA LYS A 33 1.08 10.04 -1.79
C LYS A 33 2.28 10.72 -2.47
N LYS A 34 3.49 10.16 -2.33
CA LYS A 34 4.70 10.67 -2.97
C LYS A 34 4.59 10.70 -4.50
N THR A 35 4.03 9.66 -5.10
CA THR A 35 3.82 9.64 -6.56
C THR A 35 2.84 10.74 -6.97
N LEU A 36 1.77 10.95 -6.21
CA LEU A 36 0.80 12.01 -6.49
C LEU A 36 1.40 13.41 -6.31
N THR A 37 2.27 13.62 -5.31
CA THR A 37 2.92 14.92 -5.11
C THR A 37 3.91 15.24 -6.23
N LEU A 38 4.65 14.26 -6.74
CA LEU A 38 5.54 14.47 -7.90
C LEU A 38 4.74 14.88 -9.14
N LEU A 39 3.58 14.24 -9.36
CA LEU A 39 2.67 14.62 -10.44
C LEU A 39 2.13 16.05 -10.30
N THR A 40 1.89 16.53 -9.06
CA THR A 40 1.41 17.91 -8.85
C THR A 40 2.51 18.95 -9.04
N VAL A 41 3.78 18.61 -8.77
CA VAL A 41 4.93 19.51 -8.95
C VAL A 41 5.38 19.56 -10.41
N GLY A 42 4.93 18.63 -11.26
CA GLY A 42 5.24 18.62 -12.70
C GLY A 42 6.47 17.80 -13.08
N GLU A 43 7.09 17.09 -12.12
CA GLU A 43 8.22 16.19 -12.37
C GLU A 43 7.75 14.86 -12.96
N LYS A 44 7.50 14.84 -14.27
CA LYS A 44 6.89 13.70 -14.98
C LYS A 44 7.77 12.45 -14.93
N GLU A 45 9.08 12.58 -15.13
CA GLU A 45 10.01 11.43 -15.15
C GLU A 45 10.14 10.77 -13.77
N ALA A 46 10.37 11.57 -12.73
CA ALA A 46 10.44 11.10 -11.35
C ALA A 46 9.11 10.45 -10.91
N ALA A 47 7.96 11.00 -11.35
CA ALA A 47 6.66 10.40 -11.08
C ALA A 47 6.47 9.02 -11.73
N VAL A 48 7.01 8.80 -12.94
CA VAL A 48 6.93 7.51 -13.64
C VAL A 48 7.76 6.46 -12.92
N GLU A 49 9.00 6.80 -12.54
CA GLU A 49 9.87 5.90 -11.79
C GLU A 49 9.24 5.53 -10.44
N LYS A 50 8.76 6.54 -9.70
CA LYS A 50 8.08 6.31 -8.41
C LYS A 50 6.80 5.51 -8.55
N CYS A 51 6.08 5.66 -9.66
CA CYS A 51 4.89 4.86 -9.96
C CYS A 51 5.26 3.38 -10.11
N ARG A 52 6.35 3.04 -10.81
CA ARG A 52 6.82 1.65 -10.97
C ARG A 52 7.14 1.01 -9.62
N GLU A 53 7.88 1.70 -8.77
CA GLU A 53 8.17 1.21 -7.41
C GLU A 53 6.90 1.02 -6.58
N THR A 54 5.97 1.99 -6.66
CA THR A 54 4.71 1.95 -5.93
C THR A 54 3.85 0.78 -6.38
N GLN A 55 3.82 0.45 -7.67
CA GLN A 55 3.11 -0.72 -8.18
C GLN A 55 3.68 -2.02 -7.62
N ALA A 56 5.00 -2.16 -7.57
CA ALA A 56 5.67 -3.32 -6.98
C ALA A 56 5.33 -3.47 -5.48
N LEU A 57 5.29 -2.36 -4.74
CA LEU A 57 4.92 -2.33 -3.33
C LEU A 57 3.45 -2.73 -3.10
N ILE A 58 2.52 -2.27 -3.96
CA ILE A 58 1.11 -2.68 -3.93
C ILE A 58 0.97 -4.19 -4.21
N ALA A 59 1.69 -4.71 -5.20
CA ALA A 59 1.67 -6.14 -5.51
C ALA A 59 2.21 -6.97 -4.33
N ARG A 60 3.30 -6.54 -3.70
CA ARG A 60 3.88 -7.21 -2.52
C ARG A 60 2.94 -7.20 -1.31
N THR A 61 2.24 -6.10 -1.07
CA THR A 61 1.28 -6.01 0.05
C THR A 61 0.03 -6.88 -0.16
N TRP A 62 -0.43 -7.03 -1.40
CA TRP A 62 -1.48 -7.99 -1.74
C TRP A 62 -1.00 -9.44 -1.62
N LYS A 63 0.17 -9.79 -2.18
CA LYS A 63 0.74 -11.15 -2.07
C LYS A 63 0.90 -11.61 -0.62
N ARG A 64 1.17 -10.67 0.30
CA ARG A 64 1.23 -10.92 1.76
C ARG A 64 -0.15 -11.05 2.44
N GLY A 65 -1.26 -10.95 1.72
CA GLY A 65 -2.62 -11.04 2.26
C GLY A 65 -3.10 -9.83 3.05
N ILE A 66 -2.35 -8.71 3.04
CA ILE A 66 -2.65 -7.53 3.88
C ILE A 66 -3.79 -6.69 3.28
N ILE A 67 -3.93 -6.72 1.95
CA ILE A 67 -5.01 -6.11 1.19
C ILE A 67 -5.58 -7.13 0.19
N HIS A 68 -6.86 -6.98 -0.16
CA HIS A 68 -7.51 -7.85 -1.14
C HIS A 68 -7.04 -7.56 -2.58
N LYS A 69 -7.08 -8.58 -3.47
CA LYS A 69 -6.67 -8.47 -4.89
C LYS A 69 -7.36 -7.32 -5.63
N ASN A 70 -8.66 -7.14 -5.39
CA ASN A 70 -9.45 -6.09 -6.04
C ASN A 70 -9.04 -4.69 -5.55
N LYS A 71 -8.64 -4.55 -4.29
CA LYS A 71 -8.14 -3.28 -3.76
C LYS A 71 -6.80 -2.93 -4.40
N ALA A 72 -5.90 -3.90 -4.54
CA ALA A 72 -4.62 -3.71 -5.23
C ALA A 72 -4.83 -3.29 -6.69
N ARG A 73 -5.63 -4.04 -7.46
CA ARG A 73 -5.98 -3.71 -8.85
C ARG A 73 -6.57 -2.31 -8.99
N ARG A 74 -7.52 -1.94 -8.13
CA ARG A 74 -8.14 -0.62 -8.15
C ARG A 74 -7.12 0.50 -7.89
N LEU A 75 -6.20 0.30 -6.95
CA LEU A 75 -5.16 1.29 -6.65
C LEU A 75 -4.17 1.44 -7.81
N GLN A 76 -3.71 0.33 -8.39
CA GLN A 76 -2.82 0.34 -9.56
C GLN A 76 -3.48 1.04 -10.76
N SER A 77 -4.71 0.64 -11.11
CA SER A 77 -5.45 1.24 -12.23
C SER A 77 -5.63 2.75 -12.06
N ARG A 78 -6.03 3.22 -10.87
CA ARG A 78 -6.20 4.65 -10.59
C ARG A 78 -4.88 5.42 -10.66
N LEU A 79 -3.78 4.85 -10.16
CA LEU A 79 -2.47 5.49 -10.21
C LEU A 79 -1.98 5.62 -11.65
N MET A 80 -2.07 4.54 -12.44
CA MET A 80 -1.65 4.54 -13.85
C MET A 80 -2.46 5.54 -14.68
N LYS A 81 -3.78 5.61 -14.50
CA LYS A 81 -4.62 6.60 -15.20
C LYS A 81 -4.19 8.04 -14.92
N LYS A 82 -3.79 8.35 -13.68
CA LYS A 82 -3.31 9.69 -13.31
C LYS A 82 -1.95 10.02 -13.92
N VAL A 83 -1.03 9.07 -13.92
CA VAL A 83 0.29 9.25 -14.55
C VAL A 83 0.14 9.41 -16.06
N ALA A 84 -0.66 8.56 -16.71
CA ALA A 84 -0.92 8.65 -18.16
C ALA A 84 -1.54 10.00 -18.56
N ARG A 85 -2.51 10.50 -17.79
CA ARG A 85 -3.10 11.83 -18.02
C ARG A 85 -2.10 12.98 -17.85
N ALA A 86 -1.06 12.82 -17.04
CA ALA A 86 -0.04 13.84 -16.87
C ALA A 86 1.05 13.79 -17.96
N GLN A 87 1.18 12.65 -18.66
CA GLN A 87 2.13 12.46 -19.75
C GLN A 87 1.61 12.99 -21.08
N GLY A 88 0.31 12.82 -21.37
CA GLY A 88 -0.39 13.48 -22.48
C GLY A 88 -0.79 14.91 -22.13
#